data_AF-A0A1B6KUY5-F1
#
_entry.id   AF-A0A1B6KUY5-F1
#
_cell.length_a   1.000
_cell.length_b   1.000
_cell.length_c   1.000
_cell.angle_alpha   90.00
_cell.angle_beta   90.00
_cell.angle_gamma   90.00
#
_symmetry.space_group_name_H-M   'P 1'
#
loop_
_entity.id
_entity.type
_entity.pdbx_description
1 polymer ?
#
loop_
_entity_poly.entity_id
_entity_poly.type
_entity_poly.pdbx_seq_one_letter_code
_entity_poly.pdbx_strand_id
1 'polypeptide(L)'
;MALEGICGVDNFINFKNSRNISQFDVSNDVSNLVNNTTLELPPFGNPEKLSDYIVDADGRKLRIDFDHGTTTLGFMYQGGIVLAVDSRATGGSYIASQSMKKVVEINDYLLGTIAGGAADCVYWDRVLTKQCRMYELRNRERISIAAASKLMTNMIYNYKNMGLSIGMMIAGWDKRGPGLYYVDSEGTRTPGKVF
;
A
#
# COMPACT_ATOMS: atom_id res chain seq x y z
N MET A 1 11.46 19.45 4.76
CA MET A 1 11.19 20.88 4.49
C MET A 1 9.68 21.17 4.36
N ALA A 2 9.02 21.07 3.20
CA ALA A 2 7.60 21.52 3.10
C ALA A 2 6.59 20.60 3.81
N LEU A 3 6.68 19.28 3.63
CA LEU A 3 5.77 18.31 4.27
C LEU A 3 6.01 18.21 5.78
N GLU A 4 7.28 18.35 6.20
CA GLU A 4 7.75 18.29 7.58
C GLU A 4 7.07 19.36 8.46
N GLY A 5 7.08 20.62 7.97
CA GLY A 5 6.40 21.73 8.64
C GLY A 5 4.87 21.62 8.62
N ILE A 6 4.28 21.09 7.53
CA ILE A 6 2.83 20.86 7.43
C ILE A 6 2.36 19.76 8.40
N CYS A 7 3.17 18.71 8.59
CA CYS A 7 2.88 17.62 9.51
C CYS A 7 3.33 17.92 10.96
N GLY A 8 3.93 19.10 11.21
CA GLY A 8 4.42 19.50 12.52
C GLY A 8 5.54 18.60 13.07
N VAL A 9 6.27 17.89 12.20
CA VAL A 9 7.29 16.90 12.60
C VAL A 9 8.43 17.56 13.38
N ASP A 10 8.77 18.81 13.05
CA ASP A 10 9.77 19.65 13.74
C ASP A 10 9.50 19.79 15.25
N ASN A 11 8.24 19.70 15.69
CA ASN A 11 7.85 19.82 17.10
C ASN A 11 8.08 18.52 17.88
N PHE A 12 8.17 17.38 17.18
CA PHE A 12 8.32 16.06 17.78
C PHE A 12 9.72 15.48 17.56
N ILE A 13 10.35 15.81 16.44
CA ILE A 13 11.69 15.37 16.05
C ILE A 13 12.57 16.60 15.85
N ASN A 14 13.48 16.84 16.79
CA ASN A 14 14.35 18.02 16.78
C ASN A 14 15.56 17.80 15.86
N PHE A 15 15.38 17.99 14.54
CA PHE A 15 16.47 17.88 13.54
C PHE A 15 17.61 18.89 13.76
N LYS A 16 17.44 19.91 14.61
CA LYS A 16 18.48 20.92 14.91
C LYS A 16 19.47 20.47 15.98
N ASN A 17 19.18 19.42 16.74
CA ASN A 17 20.06 18.91 17.78
C ASN A 17 20.91 17.75 17.26
N SER A 18 21.97 18.08 16.50
CA SER A 18 23.02 17.15 16.05
C SER A 18 23.91 16.61 17.19
N ARG A 19 23.40 16.50 18.43
CA ARG A 19 24.18 15.98 19.56
C ARG A 19 23.82 14.52 19.80
N ASN A 20 24.71 13.66 19.31
CA ASN A 20 24.72 12.21 19.50
C ASN A 20 23.41 11.53 19.10
N ILE A 21 23.07 11.58 17.82
CA ILE A 21 22.17 10.58 17.23
C ILE A 21 22.86 9.23 17.47
N SER A 22 22.35 8.45 18.42
CA SER A 22 22.89 7.12 18.66
C SER A 22 22.58 6.26 17.44
N GLN A 23 23.46 5.32 17.10
CA GLN A 23 23.21 4.39 15.98
C GLN A 23 21.89 3.61 16.16
N PHE A 24 21.41 3.52 17.41
CA PHE A 24 20.12 2.96 17.80
C PHE A 24 18.93 3.83 17.34
N ASP A 25 19.00 5.15 17.50
CA ASP A 25 17.93 6.07 17.07
C ASP A 25 17.75 6.04 15.55
N VAL A 26 18.87 6.09 14.80
CA VAL A 26 18.83 5.94 13.32
C VAL A 26 18.20 4.62 12.93
N SER A 27 18.53 3.52 13.61
CA SER A 27 18.03 2.20 13.25
C SER A 27 16.51 2.03 13.47
N ASN A 28 15.94 2.75 14.45
CA ASN A 28 14.49 2.76 14.67
C ASN A 28 13.79 3.62 13.61
N ASP A 29 14.33 4.81 13.33
CA ASP A 29 13.76 5.78 12.39
C ASP A 29 13.92 5.36 10.91
N VAL A 30 14.87 4.47 10.60
CA VAL A 30 15.02 3.87 9.26
C VAL A 30 14.72 2.37 9.21
N SER A 31 13.92 1.88 10.16
CA SER A 31 13.56 0.47 10.25
C SER A 31 12.95 -0.07 8.95
N ASN A 32 12.24 0.77 8.18
CA ASN A 32 11.69 0.44 6.86
C ASN A 32 12.75 0.23 5.75
N LEU A 33 13.96 0.81 5.87
CA LEU A 33 15.08 0.59 4.95
C LEU A 33 15.71 -0.79 5.15
N VAL A 34 15.76 -1.26 6.39
CA VAL A 34 16.31 -2.57 6.77
C VAL A 34 15.26 -3.66 6.61
N ASN A 35 14.03 -3.38 7.02
CA ASN A 35 12.89 -4.28 6.93
C ASN A 35 11.72 -3.64 6.18
N ASN A 36 11.64 -3.90 4.87
CA ASN A 36 10.59 -3.35 4.01
C ASN A 36 9.17 -3.87 4.33
N THR A 37 9.00 -4.83 5.24
CA THR A 37 7.65 -5.25 5.68
C THR A 37 7.14 -4.44 6.86
N THR A 38 7.96 -3.54 7.40
CA THR A 38 7.58 -2.66 8.51
C THR A 38 7.60 -1.21 8.08
N LEU A 39 6.45 -0.54 8.22
CA LEU A 39 6.33 0.91 8.18
C LEU A 39 6.65 1.49 9.55
N GLU A 40 7.38 2.60 9.54
CA GLU A 40 7.54 3.48 10.69
C GLU A 40 6.19 4.13 11.00
N LEU A 41 5.79 4.11 12.27
CA LEU A 41 4.53 4.73 12.69
C LEU A 41 4.76 6.22 12.94
N PRO A 42 3.80 7.07 12.58
CA PRO A 42 3.92 8.49 12.88
C PRO A 42 3.96 8.70 14.42
N PRO A 43 4.60 9.78 14.92
CA PRO A 43 4.86 9.98 16.34
C PRO A 43 3.60 10.34 17.18
N PHE A 44 2.40 10.01 16.68
CA PHE A 44 1.12 10.33 17.30
C PHE A 44 0.44 9.06 17.82
N GLY A 45 -0.25 9.17 18.97
CA GLY A 45 -0.88 8.01 19.63
C GLY A 45 -2.05 7.38 18.86
N ASN A 46 -2.61 8.04 17.85
CA ASN A 46 -3.65 7.47 16.98
C ASN A 46 -3.38 7.83 15.51
N PRO A 47 -2.73 6.94 14.73
CA PRO A 47 -2.38 7.20 13.34
C PRO A 47 -3.59 7.33 12.40
N GLU A 48 -4.75 6.73 12.72
CA GLU A 48 -5.96 6.83 11.88
C GLU A 48 -6.47 8.27 11.77
N LYS A 49 -6.26 9.06 12.82
CA LYS A 49 -6.77 10.43 12.95
C LYS A 49 -5.76 11.46 12.45
N LEU A 50 -4.88 11.08 11.52
CA LEU A 50 -3.87 12.00 10.99
C LEU A 50 -4.48 13.32 10.49
N SER A 51 -5.64 13.27 9.84
CA SER A 51 -6.38 14.47 9.39
C SER A 51 -6.77 15.43 10.52
N ASP A 52 -6.87 14.96 11.76
CA ASP A 52 -7.15 15.82 12.92
C ASP A 52 -5.94 16.63 13.35
N TYR A 53 -4.74 16.15 13.05
CA TYR A 53 -3.47 16.79 13.43
C TYR A 53 -2.87 17.65 12.32
N ILE A 54 -3.30 17.49 11.07
CA ILE A 54 -2.79 18.27 9.95
C ILE A 54 -3.41 19.67 9.93
N VAL A 55 -2.54 20.68 9.99
CA VAL A 55 -2.89 22.11 9.89
C VAL A 55 -2.14 22.76 8.74
N ASP A 56 -2.70 23.84 8.19
CA ASP A 56 -1.98 24.70 7.25
C ASP A 56 -0.93 25.57 7.97
N ALA A 57 -0.16 26.34 7.20
CA ALA A 57 0.85 27.25 7.74
C ALA A 57 0.25 28.33 8.67
N ASP A 58 -1.05 28.60 8.57
CA ASP A 58 -1.78 29.57 9.38
C ASP A 58 -2.47 28.91 10.60
N GLY A 59 -2.26 27.61 10.83
CA GLY A 59 -2.83 26.84 11.94
C GLY A 59 -4.30 26.44 11.73
N ARG A 60 -4.86 26.60 10.54
CA ARG A 60 -6.23 26.16 10.22
C ARG A 60 -6.22 24.68 9.89
N LYS A 61 -7.24 23.97 10.36
CA LYS A 61 -7.40 22.54 10.06
C LYS A 61 -7.59 22.32 8.55
N LEU A 62 -6.73 21.51 7.94
CA LEU A 62 -6.90 21.13 6.54
C LEU A 62 -8.05 20.11 6.43
N ARG A 63 -9.04 20.42 5.58
CA ARG A 63 -10.07 19.45 5.20
C ARG A 63 -9.53 18.58 4.06
N ILE A 64 -9.02 17.40 4.40
CA ILE A 64 -8.63 16.38 3.44
C ILE A 64 -9.81 15.43 3.29
N ASP A 65 -10.67 15.71 2.31
CA ASP A 65 -11.74 14.79 1.93
C ASP A 65 -11.17 13.77 0.94
N PHE A 66 -11.10 12.51 1.37
CA PHE A 66 -10.62 11.41 0.53
C PHE A 66 -11.72 11.00 -0.45
N ASP A 67 -11.72 11.60 -1.64
CA ASP A 67 -12.63 11.21 -2.71
C ASP A 67 -12.25 9.84 -3.29
N HIS A 68 -13.21 8.89 -3.29
CA HIS A 68 -13.06 7.59 -3.93
C HIS A 68 -13.50 7.68 -5.40
N GLY A 69 -12.53 7.88 -6.30
CA GLY A 69 -12.79 8.04 -7.74
C GLY A 69 -12.19 6.95 -8.64
N THR A 70 -11.64 5.87 -8.07
CA THR A 70 -10.97 4.80 -8.81
C THR A 70 -11.92 3.62 -9.04
N THR A 71 -11.92 3.06 -10.25
CA THR A 71 -12.69 1.87 -10.59
C THR A 71 -11.77 0.81 -11.16
N THR A 72 -11.72 -0.33 -10.48
CA THR A 72 -11.04 -1.54 -10.92
C THR A 72 -12.06 -2.68 -10.90
N LEU A 73 -12.03 -3.53 -11.92
CA LEU A 73 -12.86 -4.73 -11.97
C LEU A 73 -12.04 -5.89 -12.53
N GLY A 74 -12.41 -7.10 -12.13
CA GLY A 74 -11.71 -8.30 -12.55
C GLY A 74 -12.64 -9.49 -12.61
N PHE A 75 -12.54 -10.30 -13.65
CA PHE A 75 -13.31 -11.54 -13.73
C PHE A 75 -12.55 -12.68 -14.39
N MET A 76 -12.92 -13.89 -14.01
CA MET A 76 -12.39 -15.13 -14.56
C MET A 76 -13.32 -15.69 -15.64
N TYR A 77 -12.73 -16.18 -16.72
CA TYR A 77 -13.42 -16.83 -17.84
C TYR A 77 -12.61 -18.05 -18.31
N GLN A 78 -13.14 -18.81 -19.29
CA GLN A 78 -12.51 -20.05 -19.75
C GLN A 78 -11.06 -19.86 -20.25
N GLY A 79 -10.73 -18.68 -20.81
CA GLY A 79 -9.40 -18.35 -21.31
C GLY A 79 -8.47 -17.69 -20.27
N GLY A 80 -8.91 -17.51 -19.03
CA GLY A 80 -8.10 -16.94 -17.95
C GLY A 80 -8.78 -15.81 -17.20
N ILE A 81 -8.07 -14.70 -17.01
CA ILE A 81 -8.51 -13.59 -16.17
C ILE A 81 -8.38 -12.30 -16.96
N VAL A 82 -9.40 -11.44 -16.85
CA VAL A 82 -9.37 -10.07 -17.37
C VAL A 82 -9.42 -9.12 -16.20
N LEU A 83 -8.48 -8.18 -16.16
CA LEU A 83 -8.50 -7.02 -15.27
C LEU A 83 -8.73 -5.78 -16.12
N ALA A 84 -9.66 -4.92 -15.71
CA ALA A 84 -9.92 -3.64 -16.32
C ALA A 84 -9.90 -2.55 -15.24
N VAL A 85 -9.21 -1.46 -15.52
CA VAL A 85 -9.02 -0.35 -14.59
C VAL A 85 -9.16 0.97 -15.31
N ASP A 86 -9.62 2.00 -14.61
CA ASP A 86 -9.51 3.38 -15.07
C ASP A 86 -8.07 3.91 -14.85
N SER A 87 -7.74 5.06 -15.44
CA SER A 87 -6.40 5.67 -15.36
C SER A 87 -6.38 7.05 -14.70
N ARG A 88 -7.49 7.50 -14.10
CA ARG A 88 -7.59 8.83 -13.48
C ARG A 88 -7.07 8.80 -12.05
N ALA A 89 -6.23 9.74 -11.67
CA ALA A 89 -5.81 9.98 -10.29
C ALA A 89 -6.19 11.41 -9.87
N THR A 90 -6.80 11.55 -8.70
CA THR A 90 -7.31 12.82 -8.16
C THR A 90 -6.66 13.13 -6.81
N GLY A 91 -6.54 14.41 -6.49
CA GLY A 91 -6.19 14.91 -5.15
C GLY A 91 -7.32 15.82 -4.68
N GLY A 92 -8.34 15.24 -4.07
CA GLY A 92 -9.64 15.90 -3.86
C GLY A 92 -10.31 16.20 -5.20
N SER A 93 -10.86 17.41 -5.35
CA SER A 93 -11.55 17.82 -6.58
C SER A 93 -10.63 18.07 -7.79
N TYR A 94 -9.31 18.05 -7.61
CA TYR A 94 -8.34 18.27 -8.68
C TYR A 94 -7.91 16.95 -9.34
N ILE A 95 -7.95 16.88 -10.67
CA ILE A 95 -7.41 15.74 -11.42
C ILE A 95 -5.90 15.90 -11.57
N ALA A 96 -5.14 15.13 -10.80
CA ALA A 96 -3.69 15.15 -10.82
C ALA A 96 -3.11 14.45 -12.07
N SER A 97 -3.73 13.36 -12.52
CA SER A 97 -3.30 12.63 -13.72
C SER A 97 -4.46 11.89 -14.38
N GLN A 98 -4.41 11.72 -15.70
CA GLN A 98 -5.35 10.90 -16.47
C GLN A 98 -4.71 9.62 -17.03
N SER A 99 -3.43 9.38 -16.75
CA SER A 99 -2.65 8.28 -17.32
C SER A 99 -1.94 7.44 -16.25
N MET A 100 -2.53 7.33 -15.06
CA MET A 100 -2.01 6.49 -13.98
C MET A 100 -2.17 5.01 -14.36
N LYS A 101 -1.09 4.24 -14.21
CA LYS A 101 -1.14 2.78 -14.39
C LYS A 101 -1.63 2.14 -13.08
N LYS A 102 -2.86 1.65 -13.07
CA LYS A 102 -3.47 0.99 -11.90
C LYS A 102 -3.45 -0.53 -11.95
N VAL A 103 -2.93 -1.12 -13.02
CA VAL A 103 -2.52 -2.52 -13.03
C VAL A 103 -1.01 -2.55 -12.77
N VAL A 104 -0.62 -3.34 -11.77
CA VAL A 104 0.77 -3.51 -11.36
C VAL A 104 1.21 -4.91 -11.68
N GLU A 105 2.36 -5.03 -12.34
CA GLU A 105 3.01 -6.30 -12.60
C GLU A 105 3.77 -6.73 -11.34
N ILE A 106 3.21 -7.66 -10.58
CA ILE A 106 3.86 -8.18 -9.36
C ILE A 106 5.03 -9.08 -9.78
N ASN A 107 4.81 -9.92 -10.78
CA ASN A 107 5.83 -10.74 -11.46
C ASN A 107 5.30 -11.15 -12.86
N ASP A 108 6.04 -11.99 -13.58
CA ASP A 108 5.68 -12.45 -14.94
C ASP A 108 4.34 -13.21 -15.05
N TYR A 109 3.71 -13.60 -13.93
CA TYR A 109 2.48 -14.41 -13.89
C TYR A 109 1.42 -13.94 -12.87
N LEU A 110 1.67 -12.85 -12.15
CA LEU A 110 0.79 -12.24 -11.15
C LEU A 110 0.62 -10.75 -11.44
N LEU A 111 -0.64 -10.33 -11.47
CA LEU A 111 -1.04 -8.93 -11.60
C LEU A 111 -1.77 -8.47 -10.34
N GLY A 112 -1.48 -7.25 -9.93
CA GLY A 112 -2.17 -6.52 -8.88
C GLY A 112 -2.99 -5.36 -9.45
N THR A 113 -4.00 -4.90 -8.72
CA THR A 113 -4.69 -3.64 -9.03
C THR A 113 -4.55 -2.63 -7.90
N ILE A 114 -4.43 -1.36 -8.25
CA ILE A 114 -4.41 -0.25 -7.29
C ILE A 114 -5.81 0.34 -7.17
N ALA A 115 -6.44 0.17 -6.00
CA ALA A 115 -7.52 1.04 -5.54
C ALA A 115 -7.32 1.37 -4.05
N GLY A 116 -7.69 2.58 -3.65
CA GLY A 116 -7.36 3.15 -2.34
C GLY A 116 -6.23 4.18 -2.43
N GLY A 117 -5.45 4.31 -1.36
CA GLY A 117 -4.29 5.19 -1.28
C GLY A 117 -3.22 4.76 -2.28
N ALA A 118 -2.92 5.63 -3.25
CA ALA A 118 -1.95 5.30 -4.30
C ALA A 118 -0.56 4.96 -3.73
N ALA A 119 -0.14 5.66 -2.66
CA ALA A 119 1.13 5.38 -1.98
C ALA A 119 1.12 4.01 -1.28
N ASP A 120 0.05 3.69 -0.57
CA ASP A 120 -0.09 2.44 0.19
C ASP A 120 -0.04 1.24 -0.75
N CYS A 121 -0.87 1.24 -1.80
CA CYS A 121 -0.94 0.14 -2.76
C CYS A 121 0.40 -0.06 -3.47
N VAL A 122 1.01 1.00 -4.00
CA VAL A 122 2.29 0.90 -4.71
C VAL A 122 3.41 0.40 -3.80
N TYR A 123 3.42 0.84 -2.54
CA TYR A 123 4.41 0.37 -1.57
C TYR A 123 4.24 -1.12 -1.29
N TRP A 124 3.03 -1.54 -0.89
CA TRP A 124 2.78 -2.93 -0.51
C TRP A 124 2.88 -3.89 -1.69
N ASP A 125 2.50 -3.49 -2.90
CA ASP A 125 2.73 -4.25 -4.13
C ASP A 125 4.22 -4.53 -4.33
N ARG A 126 5.08 -3.52 -4.15
CA ARG A 126 6.54 -3.67 -4.26
C ARG A 126 7.10 -4.62 -3.21
N VAL A 127 6.60 -4.53 -1.97
CA VAL A 127 6.98 -5.43 -0.88
C VAL A 127 6.55 -6.87 -1.20
N LEU A 128 5.33 -7.06 -1.70
CA LEU A 128 4.83 -8.35 -2.13
C LEU A 128 5.66 -8.94 -3.29
N THR A 129 6.00 -8.14 -4.30
CA THR A 129 6.91 -8.55 -5.39
C THR A 129 8.22 -9.10 -4.84
N LYS A 130 8.86 -8.37 -3.89
CA LYS A 130 10.08 -8.84 -3.23
C LYS A 130 9.86 -10.17 -2.52
N GLN A 131 8.79 -10.31 -1.73
CA GLN A 131 8.51 -11.54 -0.99
C GLN A 131 8.23 -12.73 -1.92
N CYS A 132 7.48 -12.53 -3.00
CA CYS A 132 7.22 -13.54 -4.02
C CYS A 132 8.52 -13.99 -4.68
N ARG A 133 9.42 -13.06 -5.01
CA ARG A 133 10.72 -13.39 -5.60
C ARG A 133 11.63 -14.14 -4.63
N MET A 134 11.67 -13.73 -3.36
CA MET A 134 12.43 -14.44 -2.33
C MET A 134 11.92 -15.86 -2.08
N TYR A 135 10.60 -16.06 -2.10
CA TYR A 135 9.99 -17.38 -2.02
C TYR A 135 10.44 -18.27 -3.18
N GLU A 136 10.40 -17.74 -4.41
CA GLU A 136 10.80 -18.47 -5.61
C GLU A 136 12.27 -18.90 -5.55
N LEU A 137 13.17 -18.03 -5.12
CA LEU A 137 14.60 -18.35 -4.99
C LEU A 137 14.88 -19.41 -3.92
N ARG A 138 14.16 -19.37 -2.79
CA ARG A 138 14.34 -20.34 -1.69
C ARG A 138 13.83 -21.73 -2.03
N ASN A 139 12.65 -21.80 -2.68
CA ASN A 139 11.96 -23.06 -2.93
C ASN A 139 12.20 -23.60 -4.34
N ARG A 140 12.80 -22.81 -5.24
CA ARG A 140 12.94 -23.10 -6.68
C ARG A 140 11.60 -23.38 -7.35
N GLU A 141 10.54 -22.79 -6.82
CA GLU A 141 9.16 -22.95 -7.27
C GLU A 141 8.42 -21.61 -7.20
N ARG A 142 7.60 -21.34 -8.22
CA ARG A 142 6.72 -20.17 -8.25
C ARG A 142 5.72 -20.19 -7.09
N ILE A 143 5.46 -19.03 -6.50
CA ILE A 143 4.47 -18.90 -5.44
C ILE A 143 3.06 -19.09 -6.03
N SER A 144 2.16 -19.74 -5.28
CA SER A 144 0.75 -19.80 -5.66
C SER A 144 0.05 -18.47 -5.42
N ILE A 145 -1.01 -18.17 -6.17
CA ILE A 145 -1.78 -16.93 -6.03
C ILE A 145 -2.45 -16.89 -4.64
N ALA A 146 -2.90 -18.05 -4.17
CA ALA A 146 -3.46 -18.21 -2.83
C ALA A 146 -2.46 -17.86 -1.72
N ALA A 147 -1.18 -18.22 -1.89
CA ALA A 147 -0.13 -17.90 -0.94
C ALA A 147 0.30 -16.43 -1.02
N ALA A 148 0.46 -15.88 -2.23
CA ALA A 148 0.79 -14.47 -2.42
C ALA A 148 -0.27 -13.55 -1.81
N SER A 149 -1.56 -13.81 -2.10
CA SER A 149 -2.66 -13.08 -1.47
C SER A 149 -2.67 -13.19 0.05
N LYS A 150 -2.39 -14.37 0.61
CA LYS A 150 -2.35 -14.56 2.07
C LYS A 150 -1.17 -13.83 2.72
N LEU A 151 0.00 -13.82 2.07
CA LEU A 151 1.15 -13.04 2.52
C LEU A 151 0.81 -11.54 2.56
N MET A 152 0.17 -11.03 1.51
CA MET A 152 -0.26 -9.63 1.45
C MET A 152 -1.21 -9.28 2.59
N THR A 153 -2.27 -10.07 2.78
CA THR A 153 -3.23 -9.86 3.87
C THR A 153 -2.56 -9.87 5.23
N ASN A 154 -1.64 -10.80 5.49
CA ASN A 154 -0.94 -10.87 6.78
C ASN A 154 -0.04 -9.65 7.02
N MET A 155 0.62 -9.12 5.97
CA MET A 155 1.43 -7.90 6.09
C MET A 155 0.55 -6.68 6.39
N ILE A 156 -0.55 -6.51 5.65
CA ILE A 156 -1.49 -5.39 5.82
C ILE A 156 -2.19 -5.46 7.18
N TYR A 157 -2.56 -6.64 7.65
CA TYR A 157 -3.28 -6.81 8.91
C TYR A 157 -2.50 -6.32 10.14
N ASN A 158 -1.16 -6.31 10.09
CA ASN A 158 -0.33 -5.74 11.16
C ASN A 158 -0.55 -4.22 11.33
N TYR A 159 -1.04 -3.56 10.29
CA TYR A 159 -1.34 -2.14 10.23
C TYR A 159 -2.85 -1.87 10.21
N LYS A 160 -3.65 -2.86 10.60
CA LYS A 160 -5.09 -2.70 10.75
C LYS A 160 -5.37 -1.56 11.72
N ASN A 161 -6.34 -0.72 11.37
CA ASN A 161 -6.71 0.46 12.15
C ASN A 161 -5.56 1.47 12.32
N MET A 162 -4.69 1.61 11.32
CA MET A 162 -3.62 2.62 11.32
C MET A 162 -3.73 3.59 10.13
N GLY A 163 -4.89 3.63 9.47
CA GLY A 163 -5.16 4.55 8.35
C GLY A 163 -4.69 4.10 6.98
N LEU A 164 -4.28 2.83 6.80
CA LEU A 164 -4.01 2.29 5.47
C LEU A 164 -5.29 2.23 4.62
N SER A 165 -5.19 2.60 3.35
CA SER A 165 -6.30 2.52 2.40
C SER A 165 -5.91 1.64 1.22
N ILE A 166 -6.41 0.41 1.20
CA ILE A 166 -6.06 -0.59 0.18
C ILE A 166 -7.31 -1.37 -0.20
N GLY A 167 -7.56 -1.49 -1.50
CA GLY A 167 -8.52 -2.41 -2.10
C GLY A 167 -7.91 -2.97 -3.38
N MET A 168 -7.26 -4.13 -3.29
CA MET A 168 -6.52 -4.70 -4.42
C MET A 168 -7.07 -6.06 -4.81
N MET A 169 -7.10 -6.29 -6.13
CA MET A 169 -7.25 -7.63 -6.69
C MET A 169 -5.87 -8.18 -7.02
N ILE A 170 -5.61 -9.41 -6.61
CA ILE A 170 -4.44 -10.19 -7.00
C ILE A 170 -4.94 -11.30 -7.94
N ALA A 171 -4.50 -11.22 -9.19
CA ALA A 171 -4.86 -12.15 -10.24
C ALA A 171 -3.62 -12.89 -10.74
N GLY A 172 -3.79 -14.13 -11.17
CA GLY A 172 -2.74 -14.83 -11.88
C GLY A 172 -3.14 -16.23 -12.29
N TRP A 173 -2.15 -16.99 -12.75
CA TRP A 173 -2.34 -18.40 -13.08
C TRP A 173 -1.33 -19.27 -12.33
N ASP A 174 -1.82 -20.23 -11.55
CA ASP A 174 -0.99 -21.18 -10.81
C ASP A 174 -1.28 -22.64 -11.21
N LYS A 175 -0.69 -23.59 -10.48
CA LYS A 175 -0.85 -25.03 -10.75
C LYS A 175 -2.31 -25.51 -10.68
N ARG A 176 -3.20 -24.77 -10.01
CA ARG A 176 -4.63 -25.07 -9.87
C ARG A 176 -5.49 -24.34 -10.92
N GLY A 177 -4.88 -23.52 -11.77
CA GLY A 177 -5.56 -22.76 -12.82
C GLY A 177 -5.57 -21.25 -12.55
N PRO A 178 -6.52 -20.51 -13.17
CA PRO A 178 -6.69 -19.09 -12.91
C PRO A 178 -7.20 -18.87 -11.48
N GLY A 179 -6.60 -17.89 -10.78
CA GLY A 179 -7.03 -17.48 -9.45
C GLY A 179 -7.16 -15.96 -9.36
N LEU A 180 -8.24 -15.52 -8.74
CA LEU A 180 -8.54 -14.11 -8.48
C LEU A 180 -8.94 -13.94 -7.01
N TYR A 181 -8.25 -13.04 -6.32
CA TYR A 181 -8.45 -12.75 -4.90
C TYR A 181 -8.60 -11.25 -4.68
N TYR A 182 -9.55 -10.85 -3.87
CA TYR A 182 -9.68 -9.49 -3.35
C TYR A 182 -9.08 -9.40 -1.95
N VAL A 183 -8.27 -8.36 -1.71
CA VAL A 183 -7.63 -8.05 -0.43
C VAL A 183 -7.88 -6.58 -0.09
N ASP A 184 -8.30 -6.31 1.15
CA ASP A 184 -8.52 -4.94 1.64
C ASP A 184 -7.66 -4.58 2.87
N SER A 185 -7.70 -3.30 3.27
CA SER A 185 -7.04 -2.77 4.46
C SER A 185 -7.59 -3.32 5.78
N GLU A 186 -8.80 -3.89 5.79
CA GLU A 186 -9.41 -4.50 6.97
C GLU A 186 -8.86 -5.91 7.27
N GLY A 187 -8.07 -6.45 6.35
CA GLY A 187 -7.54 -7.80 6.40
C GLY A 187 -8.48 -8.86 5.82
N THR A 188 -9.51 -8.44 5.09
CA THR A 188 -10.38 -9.35 4.34
C THR A 188 -9.58 -9.94 3.18
N ARG A 189 -9.78 -11.25 2.95
CA ARG A 189 -9.24 -11.94 1.79
C ARG A 189 -10.29 -12.88 1.22
N THR A 190 -10.84 -12.50 0.07
CA THR A 190 -11.95 -13.23 -0.55
C THR A 190 -11.52 -13.79 -1.90
N PRO A 191 -11.58 -15.12 -2.12
CA PRO A 191 -11.51 -15.70 -3.46
C PRO A 191 -12.83 -15.46 -4.21
N GLY A 192 -12.77 -15.15 -5.50
CA GLY A 192 -13.97 -14.90 -6.28
C GLY A 192 -13.77 -15.06 -7.78
N LYS A 193 -14.87 -15.17 -8.53
CA LYS A 193 -14.86 -15.21 -9.99
C LYS A 193 -15.02 -13.82 -10.62
N VAL A 194 -15.53 -12.88 -9.85
CA VAL A 194 -15.80 -11.50 -10.26
C VAL A 194 -15.68 -10.61 -9.03
N PHE A 195 -15.07 -9.45 -9.21
CA PHE A 195 -15.01 -8.35 -8.25
C PHE A 195 -15.24 -7.03 -8.99
#